data_AF-A0A2X4U627-F1
#
_entry.id   AF-A0A2X4U627-F1
#
_cell.length_a   1.000
_cell.length_b   1.000
_cell.length_c   1.000
_cell.angle_alpha   90.00
_cell.angle_beta   90.00
_cell.angle_gamma   90.00
#
_symmetry.space_group_name_H-M   'P 1'
#
loop_
_entity.id
_entity.type
_entity.pdbx_description
1 polymer ?
#
loop_
_entity_poly.entity_id
_entity_poly.type
_entity_poly.pdbx_seq_one_letter_code
_entity_poly.pdbx_strand_id
1 'polypeptide(L)'
;MVVRPRFRPVSVIAAAVFLSVFAAPATVAGEGVPVSADGPARPVGAGSARTYVTLDAEGTPAALGVRLDAAALDNLPDGLLPITEAYVLDLPEQANTTPFDHVTIDWNSRGHNPEHGFDVPHFDVHFYLLDRATVEAIQPLAPGYIQAASRVPDPPYMPRGYEPDGNPLTATVPGMGLHWLDTTETEHHFTERVLYGSWDGKQAFIEPMMTREWLASRPTIEEPLPQPAAYQRAGLYPTTYAVRWDEAAQTYTVELGGLTMREAS
;
A
#
# COMPACT_ATOMS: atom_id res chain seq x y z
N MET A 1 45.46 10.01 -101.12
CA MET A 1 44.88 8.87 -100.37
C MET A 1 44.60 9.34 -98.95
N VAL A 2 43.31 9.42 -98.61
CA VAL A 2 42.78 9.91 -97.34
C VAL A 2 42.92 8.81 -96.27
N VAL A 3 43.10 9.19 -94.99
CA VAL A 3 42.35 8.72 -93.80
C VAL A 3 43.15 9.10 -92.54
N ARG A 4 42.56 9.97 -91.70
CA ARG A 4 42.99 10.21 -90.31
C ARG A 4 42.37 9.14 -89.39
N PRO A 5 43.09 8.56 -88.42
CA PRO A 5 42.49 7.62 -87.48
C PRO A 5 41.76 8.35 -86.35
N ARG A 6 40.57 7.81 -86.02
CA ARG A 6 39.66 8.27 -84.96
C ARG A 6 40.08 7.70 -83.60
N PHE A 7 40.10 8.55 -82.58
CA PHE A 7 40.13 8.14 -81.17
C PHE A 7 38.75 7.61 -80.74
N ARG A 8 38.72 6.51 -79.99
CA ARG A 8 37.58 6.05 -79.20
C ARG A 8 38.05 5.89 -77.74
N PRO A 9 37.42 6.54 -76.75
CA PRO A 9 37.70 6.28 -75.35
C PRO A 9 36.97 5.01 -74.90
N VAL A 10 37.67 4.16 -74.14
CA VAL A 10 37.12 3.00 -73.44
C VAL A 10 36.68 3.48 -72.05
N SER A 11 35.39 3.38 -71.75
CA SER A 11 34.85 3.67 -70.41
C SER A 11 35.08 2.48 -69.49
N VAL A 12 35.76 2.70 -68.37
CA VAL A 12 35.89 1.74 -67.26
C VAL A 12 34.73 2.00 -66.30
N ILE A 13 33.86 1.01 -66.11
CA ILE A 13 32.77 1.05 -65.12
C ILE A 13 33.30 0.44 -63.81
N ALA A 14 33.45 1.26 -62.78
CA ALA A 14 33.70 0.81 -61.41
C ALA A 14 32.35 0.52 -60.73
N ALA A 15 32.11 -0.74 -60.36
CA ALA A 15 30.95 -1.14 -59.57
C ALA A 15 31.23 -0.91 -58.08
N ALA A 16 30.57 0.08 -57.48
CA ALA A 16 30.56 0.27 -56.03
C ALA A 16 29.51 -0.64 -55.40
N VAL A 17 29.95 -1.60 -54.58
CA VAL A 17 29.07 -2.41 -53.72
C VAL A 17 28.72 -1.56 -52.50
N PHE A 18 27.48 -1.06 -52.45
CA PHE A 18 26.92 -0.47 -51.23
C PHE A 18 26.45 -1.61 -50.32
N LEU A 19 27.18 -1.85 -49.24
CA LEU A 19 26.74 -2.71 -48.15
C LEU A 19 25.81 -1.88 -47.25
N SER A 20 24.50 -2.00 -47.46
CA SER A 20 23.48 -1.40 -46.60
C SER A 20 23.40 -2.17 -45.27
N VAL A 21 24.05 -1.62 -44.25
CA VAL A 21 23.83 -2.04 -42.85
C VAL A 21 22.46 -1.52 -42.44
N PHE A 22 21.47 -2.40 -42.36
CA PHE A 22 20.20 -2.11 -41.69
C PHE A 22 20.44 -2.08 -40.19
N ALA A 23 20.62 -0.89 -39.63
CA ALA A 23 20.46 -0.69 -38.19
C ALA A 23 18.95 -0.77 -37.89
N ALA A 24 18.51 -1.89 -37.31
CA ALA A 24 17.18 -1.97 -36.73
C ALA A 24 17.11 -0.95 -35.58
N PRO A 25 16.06 -0.12 -35.50
CA PRO A 25 15.86 0.72 -34.33
C PRO A 25 15.69 -0.21 -33.13
N ALA A 26 16.50 -0.02 -32.10
CA ALA A 26 16.24 -0.62 -30.80
C ALA A 26 14.85 -0.14 -30.37
N THR A 27 13.90 -1.07 -30.26
CA THR A 27 12.65 -0.83 -29.58
C THR A 27 13.00 -0.49 -28.15
N VAL A 28 12.94 0.80 -27.81
CA VAL A 28 12.78 1.22 -26.41
C VAL A 28 11.51 0.53 -25.96
N ALA A 29 11.63 -0.50 -25.12
CA ALA A 29 10.50 -1.01 -24.37
C ALA A 29 9.96 0.20 -23.62
N GLY A 30 8.80 0.71 -24.04
CA GLY A 30 8.09 1.69 -23.23
C GLY A 30 7.89 1.04 -21.88
N GLU A 31 8.33 1.70 -20.81
CA GLU A 31 7.82 1.39 -19.47
C GLU A 31 6.30 1.39 -19.61
N GLY A 32 5.72 0.20 -19.58
CA GLY A 32 4.28 0.05 -19.69
C GLY A 32 3.66 0.92 -18.61
N VAL A 33 2.67 1.73 -18.98
CA VAL A 33 1.89 2.48 -18.00
C VAL A 33 1.39 1.45 -16.97
N PRO A 34 1.74 1.59 -15.68
CA PRO A 34 1.30 0.64 -14.67
C PRO A 34 -0.20 0.49 -14.75
N VAL A 35 -0.66 -0.74 -14.97
CA VAL A 35 -2.10 -1.01 -15.05
C VAL A 35 -2.62 -0.98 -13.62
N SER A 36 -3.59 -0.10 -13.36
CA SER A 36 -4.30 -0.05 -12.08
C SER A 36 -5.64 -0.74 -12.22
N ALA A 37 -5.99 -1.56 -11.22
CA ALA A 37 -7.33 -2.09 -11.02
C ALA A 37 -7.93 -1.47 -9.74
N ASP A 38 -9.18 -1.04 -9.80
CA ASP A 38 -9.87 -0.40 -8.68
C ASP A 38 -10.91 -1.34 -8.06
N GLY A 39 -11.03 -1.29 -6.73
CA GLY A 39 -12.15 -1.86 -6.00
C GLY A 39 -13.41 -0.99 -6.10
N PRO A 40 -14.54 -1.46 -5.53
CA PRO A 40 -15.77 -0.68 -5.47
C PRO A 40 -15.59 0.58 -4.61
N ALA A 41 -16.25 1.67 -5.01
CA ALA A 41 -16.23 2.92 -4.26
C ALA A 41 -17.18 2.86 -3.04
N ARG A 42 -16.73 3.43 -1.92
CA ARG A 42 -17.49 3.59 -0.68
C ARG A 42 -17.61 5.07 -0.33
N PRO A 43 -18.81 5.59 -0.03
CA PRO A 43 -18.96 6.96 0.45
C PRO A 43 -18.22 7.16 1.79
N VAL A 44 -17.47 8.25 1.88
CA VAL A 44 -16.76 8.71 3.09
C VAL A 44 -16.83 10.24 3.10
N GLY A 45 -17.34 10.84 4.19
CA GLY A 45 -17.55 12.28 4.24
C GLY A 45 -18.37 12.81 3.06
N ALA A 46 -17.89 13.86 2.39
CA ALA A 46 -18.48 14.42 1.18
C ALA A 46 -17.92 13.80 -0.13
N GLY A 47 -17.07 12.78 -0.03
CA GLY A 47 -16.45 12.10 -1.16
C GLY A 47 -16.58 10.58 -1.08
N SER A 48 -15.61 9.88 -1.65
CA SER A 48 -15.51 8.43 -1.60
C SER A 48 -14.09 7.96 -1.31
N ALA A 49 -14.00 6.72 -0.85
CA ALA A 49 -12.78 5.95 -0.79
C ALA A 49 -12.93 4.67 -1.61
N ARG A 50 -11.83 4.16 -2.16
CA ARG A 50 -11.77 2.84 -2.80
C ARG A 50 -10.38 2.26 -2.70
N THR A 51 -10.27 0.94 -2.71
CA THR A 51 -8.97 0.29 -2.84
C THR A 51 -8.49 0.28 -4.29
N TYR A 52 -7.20 0.04 -4.49
CA TYR A 52 -6.63 -0.26 -5.79
C TYR A 52 -5.45 -1.22 -5.69
N VAL A 53 -5.09 -1.82 -6.82
CA VAL A 53 -3.85 -2.57 -7.03
C VAL A 53 -3.19 -2.06 -8.31
N THR A 54 -1.88 -1.81 -8.26
CA THR A 54 -1.07 -1.59 -9.46
C THR A 54 -0.35 -2.88 -9.84
N LEU A 55 -0.24 -3.12 -11.15
CA LEU A 55 0.42 -4.28 -11.71
C LEU A 55 1.70 -3.87 -12.43
N ASP A 56 2.73 -4.72 -12.33
CA ASP A 56 3.93 -4.64 -13.18
C ASP A 56 3.63 -5.10 -14.63
N ALA A 57 4.66 -5.10 -15.48
CA ALA A 57 4.54 -5.47 -16.89
C ALA A 57 4.12 -6.93 -17.09
N GLU A 58 4.38 -7.79 -16.09
CA GLU A 58 4.06 -9.21 -16.06
C GLU A 58 2.65 -9.48 -15.50
N GLY A 59 1.96 -8.45 -15.00
CA GLY A 59 0.64 -8.57 -14.38
C GLY A 59 0.67 -8.99 -12.92
N THR A 60 1.83 -8.89 -12.26
CA THR A 60 2.00 -9.18 -10.83
C THR A 60 1.70 -7.91 -10.01
N PRO A 61 0.98 -8.01 -8.88
CA PRO A 61 0.79 -6.88 -7.98
C PRO A 61 2.11 -6.27 -7.52
N ALA A 62 2.29 -4.97 -7.79
CA ALA A 62 3.46 -4.19 -7.41
C ALA A 62 3.19 -3.29 -6.20
N ALA A 63 1.95 -2.79 -6.07
CA ALA A 63 1.45 -2.08 -4.90
C ALA A 63 -0.05 -2.29 -4.73
N LEU A 64 -0.55 -2.05 -3.52
CA LEU A 64 -1.96 -1.94 -3.21
C LEU A 64 -2.18 -0.76 -2.27
N GLY A 65 -3.35 -0.15 -2.32
CA GLY A 65 -3.60 1.04 -1.52
C GLY A 65 -5.05 1.47 -1.52
N VAL A 66 -5.28 2.61 -0.89
CA VAL A 66 -6.56 3.33 -0.85
C VAL A 66 -6.41 4.62 -1.63
N ARG A 67 -7.41 4.93 -2.46
CA ARG A 67 -7.68 6.27 -2.99
C ARG A 67 -8.79 6.91 -2.17
N LEU A 68 -8.52 8.09 -1.64
CA LEU A 68 -9.44 8.88 -0.86
C LEU A 68 -9.66 10.23 -1.57
N ASP A 69 -10.89 10.51 -1.98
CA ASP A 69 -11.21 11.79 -2.63
C ASP A 69 -10.88 12.96 -1.69
N ALA A 70 -10.43 14.10 -2.23
CA ALA A 70 -10.17 15.29 -1.40
C ALA A 70 -11.39 15.70 -0.57
N ALA A 71 -12.58 15.62 -1.18
CA ALA A 71 -13.85 15.92 -0.52
C ALA A 71 -14.21 14.93 0.60
N ALA A 72 -13.58 13.76 0.68
CA ALA A 72 -13.82 12.82 1.77
C ALA A 72 -13.28 13.33 3.12
N LEU A 73 -12.40 14.34 3.12
CA LEU A 73 -11.99 15.04 4.34
C LEU A 73 -13.07 16.02 4.86
N ASP A 74 -14.13 16.27 4.11
CA ASP A 74 -15.21 17.18 4.47
C ASP A 74 -16.46 16.41 4.92
N ASN A 75 -17.30 17.03 5.76
CA ASN A 75 -18.54 16.44 6.28
C ASN A 75 -18.38 15.01 6.87
N LEU A 76 -17.20 14.73 7.43
CA LEU A 76 -16.98 13.50 8.18
C LEU A 76 -17.91 13.45 9.39
N PRO A 77 -18.37 12.25 9.80
CA PRO A 77 -19.16 12.10 11.00
C PRO A 77 -18.46 12.75 12.20
N ASP A 78 -19.21 13.53 12.96
CA ASP A 78 -18.79 14.07 14.25
C ASP A 78 -19.98 14.11 15.22
N GLY A 79 -19.70 14.09 16.51
CA GLY A 79 -20.69 14.00 17.56
C GLY A 79 -20.28 14.73 18.84
N LEU A 80 -21.17 14.70 19.84
CA LEU A 80 -20.86 15.27 21.16
C LEU A 80 -19.74 14.51 21.88
N LEU A 81 -19.61 13.21 21.60
CA LEU A 81 -18.56 12.32 22.09
C LEU A 81 -17.65 11.89 20.94
N PRO A 82 -16.40 11.47 21.20
CA PRO A 82 -15.56 10.84 20.20
C PRO A 82 -16.29 9.69 19.53
N ILE A 83 -16.17 9.60 18.21
CA ILE A 83 -16.68 8.47 17.43
C ILE A 83 -15.57 7.91 16.54
N THR A 84 -15.64 6.60 16.35
CA THR A 84 -14.86 5.87 15.34
C THR A 84 -15.86 5.31 14.34
N GLU A 85 -15.77 5.73 13.08
CA GLU A 85 -16.61 5.22 11.99
C GLU A 85 -15.76 4.36 11.05
N ALA A 86 -16.14 3.09 10.89
CA ALA A 86 -15.40 2.11 10.09
C ALA A 86 -16.00 1.96 8.69
N TYR A 87 -15.16 2.09 7.66
CA TYR A 87 -15.50 1.90 6.26
C TYR A 87 -14.74 0.71 5.68
N VAL A 88 -15.41 -0.44 5.55
CA VAL A 88 -14.79 -1.62 4.94
C VAL A 88 -14.80 -1.50 3.42
N LEU A 89 -13.64 -1.74 2.81
CA LEU A 89 -13.36 -1.68 1.39
C LEU A 89 -12.83 -3.03 0.88
N ASP A 90 -13.50 -3.56 -0.13
CA ASP A 90 -13.05 -4.80 -0.78
C ASP A 90 -11.83 -4.52 -1.66
N LEU A 91 -10.84 -5.41 -1.67
CA LEU A 91 -9.73 -5.36 -2.61
C LEU A 91 -10.17 -5.83 -4.01
N PRO A 92 -9.61 -5.28 -5.10
CA PRO A 92 -9.85 -5.82 -6.43
C PRO A 92 -9.26 -7.24 -6.56
N GLU A 93 -9.83 -8.10 -7.40
CA GLU A 93 -9.45 -9.53 -7.52
C GLU A 93 -7.96 -9.75 -7.81
N GLN A 94 -7.30 -8.77 -8.42
CA GLN A 94 -5.86 -8.78 -8.69
C GLN A 94 -5.02 -8.84 -7.40
N ALA A 95 -5.57 -8.46 -6.24
CA ALA A 95 -4.90 -8.57 -4.95
C ALA A 95 -4.76 -10.02 -4.44
N ASN A 96 -5.40 -11.00 -5.06
CA ASN A 96 -5.48 -12.39 -4.55
C ASN A 96 -4.13 -13.11 -4.39
N THR A 97 -3.06 -12.62 -5.02
CA THR A 97 -1.69 -13.14 -4.85
C THR A 97 -0.91 -12.45 -3.72
N THR A 98 -1.50 -11.44 -3.10
CA THR A 98 -1.02 -10.78 -1.88
C THR A 98 -1.62 -11.49 -0.65
N PRO A 99 -1.06 -11.31 0.56
CA PRO A 99 -1.61 -11.90 1.77
C PRO A 99 -2.84 -11.15 2.32
N PHE A 100 -3.24 -10.02 1.72
CA PHE A 100 -4.30 -9.15 2.25
C PHE A 100 -5.69 -9.60 1.79
N ASP A 101 -6.65 -9.50 2.70
CA ASP A 101 -8.05 -9.88 2.49
C ASP A 101 -8.93 -8.67 2.16
N HIS A 102 -8.85 -7.63 2.99
CA HIS A 102 -9.63 -6.40 2.82
C HIS A 102 -8.91 -5.21 3.47
N VAL A 103 -9.47 -4.02 3.25
CA VAL A 103 -9.02 -2.79 3.91
C VAL A 103 -10.17 -2.18 4.70
N THR A 104 -9.90 -1.68 5.89
CA THR A 104 -10.83 -0.81 6.63
C THR A 104 -10.20 0.56 6.79
N ILE A 105 -10.98 1.61 6.54
CA ILE A 105 -10.63 2.97 6.94
C ILE A 105 -11.45 3.30 8.17
N ASP A 106 -10.80 3.66 9.27
CA ASP A 106 -11.46 4.09 10.49
C ASP A 106 -11.26 5.60 10.64
N TRP A 107 -12.35 6.34 10.72
CA TRP A 107 -12.33 7.78 11.02
C TRP A 107 -12.51 8.01 12.51
N ASN A 108 -11.46 8.50 13.19
CA ASN A 108 -11.47 8.83 14.61
C ASN A 108 -11.70 10.33 14.81
N SER A 109 -12.93 10.76 15.13
CA SER A 109 -13.34 12.18 15.10
C SER A 109 -12.62 13.08 16.09
N ARG A 110 -12.11 12.50 17.19
CA ARG A 110 -11.33 13.19 18.24
C ARG A 110 -10.11 12.39 18.65
N GLY A 111 -9.72 11.40 17.85
CA GLY A 111 -8.63 10.49 18.17
C GLY A 111 -8.92 9.53 19.31
N HIS A 112 -7.87 8.84 19.75
CA HIS A 112 -7.84 7.89 20.87
C HIS A 112 -6.43 7.87 21.49
N ASN A 113 -6.17 6.99 22.47
CA ASN A 113 -4.85 6.76 23.10
C ASN A 113 -4.00 8.05 23.33
N PRO A 114 -4.48 9.01 24.16
CA PRO A 114 -3.77 10.27 24.43
C PRO A 114 -2.37 10.09 25.02
N GLU A 115 -2.09 8.94 25.64
CA GLU A 115 -0.76 8.56 26.11
C GLU A 115 0.29 8.51 25.00
N HIS A 116 -0.14 8.29 23.75
CA HIS A 116 0.71 8.24 22.55
C HIS A 116 0.55 9.49 21.66
N GLY A 117 -0.31 10.43 22.04
CA GLY A 117 -0.61 11.63 21.24
C GLY A 117 -1.55 11.39 20.05
N PHE A 118 -2.29 10.26 20.04
CA PHE A 118 -3.27 9.95 19.00
C PHE A 118 -4.63 10.63 19.25
N ASP A 119 -4.71 11.60 20.17
CA ASP A 119 -5.93 12.28 20.62
C ASP A 119 -6.33 13.49 19.74
N VAL A 120 -6.00 13.40 18.46
CA VAL A 120 -6.35 14.38 17.42
C VAL A 120 -7.15 13.70 16.29
N PRO A 121 -7.95 14.42 15.50
CA PRO A 121 -8.74 13.78 14.45
C PRO A 121 -7.85 13.15 13.36
N HIS A 122 -8.02 11.85 13.13
CA HIS A 122 -7.16 11.08 12.23
C HIS A 122 -7.90 9.90 11.60
N PHE A 123 -7.27 9.32 10.57
CA PHE A 123 -7.70 8.09 9.93
C PHE A 123 -6.72 6.97 10.24
N ASP A 124 -7.25 5.77 10.44
CA ASP A 124 -6.48 4.53 10.49
C ASP A 124 -6.83 3.72 9.25
N VAL A 125 -5.82 3.24 8.52
CA VAL A 125 -6.02 2.44 7.31
C VAL A 125 -5.53 1.03 7.55
N HIS A 126 -6.41 0.16 8.02
CA HIS A 126 -6.09 -1.22 8.32
C HIS A 126 -6.06 -2.07 7.04
N PHE A 127 -4.88 -2.49 6.61
CA PHE A 127 -4.70 -3.52 5.58
C PHE A 127 -4.68 -4.89 6.25
N TYR A 128 -5.83 -5.58 6.28
CA TYR A 128 -5.98 -6.84 6.99
C TYR A 128 -5.41 -8.04 6.21
N LEU A 129 -4.64 -8.87 6.90
CA LEU A 129 -4.17 -10.18 6.42
C LEU A 129 -5.12 -11.31 6.84
N LEU A 130 -5.90 -11.10 7.90
CA LEU A 130 -6.92 -12.03 8.36
C LEU A 130 -8.22 -11.81 7.59
N ASP A 131 -8.97 -12.88 7.39
CA ASP A 131 -10.28 -12.79 6.77
C ASP A 131 -11.24 -11.97 7.64
N ARG A 132 -12.17 -11.29 6.97
CA ARG A 132 -13.18 -10.45 7.63
C ARG A 132 -13.96 -11.14 8.75
N ALA A 133 -14.33 -12.41 8.58
CA ALA A 133 -15.10 -13.12 9.60
C ALA A 133 -14.28 -13.37 10.87
N THR A 134 -12.98 -13.65 10.72
CA THR A 134 -12.03 -13.76 11.83
C THR A 134 -11.92 -12.43 12.58
N VAL A 135 -11.77 -11.31 11.85
CA VAL A 135 -11.67 -9.96 12.44
C VAL A 135 -12.95 -9.57 13.20
N GLU A 136 -14.13 -9.76 12.60
CA GLU A 136 -15.42 -9.46 13.23
C GLU A 136 -15.68 -10.31 14.51
N ALA A 137 -15.12 -11.52 14.56
CA ALA A 137 -15.24 -12.43 15.71
C ALA A 137 -14.33 -12.06 16.90
N ILE A 138 -13.43 -11.09 16.76
CA ILE A 138 -12.59 -10.58 17.85
C ILE A 138 -13.48 -9.80 18.83
N GLN A 139 -14.06 -10.50 19.80
CA GLN A 139 -14.99 -9.94 20.77
C GLN A 139 -14.65 -10.40 22.19
N PRO A 140 -14.52 -9.48 23.18
CA PRO A 140 -14.09 -9.82 24.55
C PRO A 140 -14.92 -10.90 25.25
N LEU A 141 -16.20 -11.02 24.87
CA LEU A 141 -17.15 -11.98 25.45
C LEU A 141 -17.33 -13.25 24.61
N ALA A 142 -16.64 -13.38 23.47
CA ALA A 142 -16.70 -14.57 22.64
C ALA A 142 -16.00 -15.76 23.34
N PRO A 143 -16.49 -17.00 23.18
CA PRO A 143 -15.81 -18.19 23.66
C PRO A 143 -14.37 -18.27 23.14
N GLY A 144 -13.41 -18.51 24.03
CA GLY A 144 -11.99 -18.64 23.68
C GLY A 144 -11.22 -17.32 23.58
N TYR A 145 -11.87 -16.15 23.76
CA TYR A 145 -11.21 -14.84 23.66
C TYR A 145 -9.95 -14.74 24.53
N ILE A 146 -10.04 -15.08 25.82
CA ILE A 146 -8.89 -14.98 26.75
C ILE A 146 -7.69 -15.80 26.23
N GLN A 147 -7.93 -17.00 25.71
CA GLN A 147 -6.87 -17.86 25.20
C GLN A 147 -6.27 -17.31 23.90
N ALA A 148 -7.09 -16.74 23.02
CA ALA A 148 -6.65 -16.16 21.75
C ALA A 148 -5.90 -14.83 21.95
N ALA A 149 -6.48 -13.91 22.73
CA ALA A 149 -5.87 -12.63 23.06
C ALA A 149 -4.54 -12.78 23.82
N SER A 150 -4.37 -13.84 24.63
CA SER A 150 -3.08 -14.11 25.30
C SER A 150 -1.99 -14.63 24.36
N ARG A 151 -2.34 -15.06 23.13
CA ARG A 151 -1.38 -15.57 22.15
C ARG A 151 -0.92 -14.42 21.25
N VAL A 152 0.27 -13.90 21.55
CA VAL A 152 0.98 -12.95 20.67
C VAL A 152 1.88 -13.71 19.68
N PRO A 153 2.16 -13.17 18.48
CA PRO A 153 3.06 -13.81 17.53
C PRO A 153 4.47 -14.00 18.10
N ASP A 154 5.17 -15.03 17.64
CA ASP A 154 6.59 -15.20 17.93
C ASP A 154 7.39 -14.02 17.34
N PRO A 155 8.50 -13.58 17.98
CA PRO A 155 9.21 -12.36 17.59
C PRO A 155 9.62 -12.23 16.11
N PRO A 156 10.01 -13.30 15.39
CA PRO A 156 10.37 -13.20 13.97
C PRO A 156 9.21 -12.75 13.06
N TYR A 157 7.96 -12.93 13.50
CA TYR A 157 6.75 -12.63 12.73
C TYR A 157 6.25 -11.19 12.88
N MET A 158 6.89 -10.39 13.75
CA MET A 158 6.64 -8.96 13.86
C MET A 158 7.91 -8.19 13.46
N PRO A 159 7.79 -6.95 12.95
CA PRO A 159 8.96 -6.13 12.69
C PRO A 159 9.75 -5.85 13.96
N ARG A 160 11.07 -5.80 13.84
CA ARG A 160 11.94 -5.48 14.97
C ARG A 160 11.66 -4.04 15.46
N GLY A 161 11.58 -3.85 16.77
CA GLY A 161 11.30 -2.54 17.38
C GLY A 161 9.82 -2.34 17.73
N TYR A 162 8.94 -3.17 17.17
CA TYR A 162 7.51 -3.14 17.48
C TYR A 162 7.21 -3.96 18.73
N GLU A 163 6.44 -3.39 19.65
CA GLU A 163 5.95 -4.06 20.86
C GLU A 163 4.43 -3.89 21.01
N PRO A 164 3.72 -4.80 21.69
CA PRO A 164 2.29 -4.65 21.94
C PRO A 164 1.99 -3.34 22.69
N ASP A 165 0.97 -2.63 22.24
CA ASP A 165 0.45 -1.45 22.93
C ASP A 165 -0.39 -1.86 24.15
N GLY A 166 0.29 -2.27 25.21
CA GLY A 166 -0.34 -2.63 26.49
C GLY A 166 -0.61 -4.12 26.67
N ASN A 167 -1.41 -4.44 27.69
CA ASN A 167 -1.69 -5.84 28.05
C ASN A 167 -2.64 -6.48 27.00
N PRO A 168 -2.26 -7.61 26.37
CA PRO A 168 -3.07 -8.22 25.30
C PRO A 168 -4.53 -8.48 25.66
N LEU A 169 -4.83 -8.82 26.92
CA LEU A 169 -6.20 -9.10 27.36
C LEU A 169 -7.09 -7.86 27.42
N THR A 170 -6.50 -6.69 27.69
CA THR A 170 -7.25 -5.44 27.90
C THR A 170 -7.08 -4.43 26.77
N ALA A 171 -6.01 -4.55 25.99
CA ALA A 171 -5.66 -3.63 24.91
C ALA A 171 -6.03 -4.14 23.51
N THR A 172 -6.39 -5.42 23.36
CA THR A 172 -6.93 -5.91 22.08
C THR A 172 -8.24 -5.19 21.79
N VAL A 173 -8.30 -4.51 20.64
CA VAL A 173 -9.47 -3.74 20.21
C VAL A 173 -10.48 -4.68 19.55
N PRO A 174 -11.75 -4.72 20.03
CA PRO A 174 -12.78 -5.56 19.43
C PRO A 174 -13.00 -5.23 17.95
N GLY A 175 -13.10 -6.26 17.11
CA GLY A 175 -13.25 -6.08 15.67
C GLY A 175 -11.99 -5.61 14.94
N MET A 176 -10.81 -5.60 15.59
CA MET A 176 -9.54 -5.19 14.97
C MET A 176 -8.39 -6.14 15.35
N GLY A 177 -7.99 -6.12 16.62
CA GLY A 177 -6.83 -6.87 17.10
C GLY A 177 -5.98 -6.10 18.11
N LEU A 178 -4.88 -6.71 18.52
CA LEU A 178 -3.87 -6.10 19.37
C LEU A 178 -2.93 -5.25 18.52
N HIS A 179 -2.84 -3.97 18.83
CA HIS A 179 -1.97 -3.02 18.12
C HIS A 179 -0.54 -3.09 18.65
N TRP A 180 0.42 -2.83 17.78
CA TRP A 180 1.86 -2.85 18.06
C TRP A 180 2.48 -1.54 17.58
N LEU A 181 3.26 -0.91 18.46
CA LEU A 181 3.88 0.39 18.23
C LEU A 181 5.38 0.25 18.06
N ASP A 182 5.96 1.04 17.15
CA ASP A 182 7.42 1.18 17.08
C ASP A 182 7.94 1.91 18.33
N THR A 183 8.65 1.18 19.17
CA THR A 183 9.26 1.71 20.40
C THR A 183 10.57 2.45 20.16
N THR A 184 11.05 2.48 18.91
CA THR A 184 12.27 3.20 18.51
C THR A 184 11.99 4.64 18.07
N GLU A 185 10.73 4.97 17.78
CA GLU A 185 10.34 6.34 17.45
C GLU A 185 10.32 7.23 18.69
N THR A 186 10.94 8.41 18.58
CA THR A 186 11.10 9.36 19.70
C THR A 186 10.29 10.64 19.55
N GLU A 187 9.63 10.83 18.40
CA GLU A 187 8.84 12.03 18.12
C GLU A 187 7.49 11.97 18.82
N HIS A 188 7.09 13.10 19.41
CA HIS A 188 5.85 13.24 20.19
C HIS A 188 4.74 13.99 19.43
N HIS A 189 4.95 14.30 18.15
CA HIS A 189 3.96 14.97 17.30
C HIS A 189 3.42 13.98 16.27
N PHE A 190 2.23 13.46 16.52
CA PHE A 190 1.55 12.56 15.61
C PHE A 190 1.03 13.34 14.39
N THR A 191 1.65 13.11 13.24
CA THR A 191 1.13 13.52 11.93
C THR A 191 0.73 12.31 11.11
N GLU A 192 1.59 11.31 11.08
CA GLU A 192 1.37 9.99 10.50
C GLU A 192 2.32 9.00 11.20
N ARG A 193 1.98 7.71 11.16
CA ARG A 193 2.81 6.58 11.62
C ARG A 193 2.27 5.28 11.03
N VAL A 194 3.11 4.25 10.95
CA VAL A 194 2.65 2.87 10.67
C VAL A 194 2.68 1.99 11.92
N LEU A 195 1.53 1.40 12.24
CA LEU A 195 1.33 0.36 13.23
C LEU A 195 1.26 -1.02 12.59
N TYR A 196 1.41 -2.03 13.44
CA TYR A 196 1.14 -3.42 13.09
C TYR A 196 0.11 -4.01 14.04
N GLY A 197 -0.65 -4.98 13.55
CA GLY A 197 -1.67 -5.66 14.32
C GLY A 197 -1.39 -7.14 14.50
N SER A 198 -1.93 -7.73 15.56
CA SER A 198 -1.93 -9.18 15.74
C SER A 198 -3.22 -9.71 16.34
N TRP A 199 -3.54 -10.96 16.03
CA TRP A 199 -4.58 -11.73 16.68
C TRP A 199 -4.25 -13.21 16.67
N ASP A 200 -4.47 -13.87 17.81
CA ASP A 200 -4.27 -15.30 18.01
C ASP A 200 -2.93 -15.88 17.48
N GLY A 201 -1.82 -15.21 17.81
CA GLY A 201 -0.48 -15.61 17.41
C GLY A 201 -0.13 -15.32 15.95
N LYS A 202 -0.97 -14.56 15.23
CA LYS A 202 -0.75 -14.18 13.83
C LYS A 202 -0.69 -12.67 13.66
N GLN A 203 0.09 -12.22 12.69
CA GLN A 203 -0.02 -10.84 12.20
C GLN A 203 -1.42 -10.63 11.58
N ALA A 204 -2.11 -9.60 12.04
CA ALA A 204 -3.49 -9.31 11.66
C ALA A 204 -3.59 -8.24 10.58
N PHE A 205 -2.80 -7.17 10.69
CA PHE A 205 -2.84 -6.02 9.79
C PHE A 205 -1.54 -5.22 9.77
N ILE A 206 -1.43 -4.35 8.77
CA ILE A 206 -0.54 -3.20 8.71
C ILE A 206 -1.44 -1.96 8.70
N GLU A 207 -1.13 -0.96 9.50
CA GLU A 207 -2.02 0.17 9.74
C GLU A 207 -1.26 1.50 9.64
N PRO A 208 -1.27 2.15 8.48
CA PRO A 208 -0.96 3.56 8.41
C PRO A 208 -2.04 4.39 9.09
N MET A 209 -1.65 5.14 10.12
CA MET A 209 -2.46 6.17 10.75
C MET A 209 -2.00 7.54 10.26
N MET A 210 -2.93 8.46 9.97
CA MET A 210 -2.60 9.84 9.58
C MET A 210 -3.65 10.85 10.00
N THR A 211 -3.19 11.99 10.50
CA THR A 211 -4.09 13.06 10.93
C THR A 211 -4.78 13.71 9.73
N ARG A 212 -6.04 14.10 9.94
CA ARG A 212 -6.81 14.84 8.93
C ARG A 212 -6.12 16.16 8.58
N GLU A 213 -5.54 16.84 9.56
CA GLU A 213 -4.82 18.09 9.36
C GLU A 213 -3.60 17.90 8.45
N TRP A 214 -2.80 16.86 8.70
CA TRP A 214 -1.65 16.58 7.87
C TRP A 214 -2.05 16.21 6.44
N LEU A 215 -3.08 15.38 6.24
CA LEU A 215 -3.62 15.11 4.90
C LEU A 215 -4.07 16.39 4.18
N ALA A 216 -4.73 17.33 4.87
CA ALA A 216 -5.15 18.60 4.29
C ALA A 216 -3.98 19.47 3.77
N SER A 217 -2.75 19.23 4.26
CA SER A 217 -1.54 19.89 3.77
C SER A 217 -1.05 19.36 2.41
N ARG A 218 -1.69 18.32 1.86
CA ARG A 218 -1.36 17.66 0.59
C ARG A 218 0.05 17.07 0.58
N PRO A 219 0.35 16.16 1.53
CA PRO A 219 1.67 15.61 1.69
C PRO A 219 2.05 14.69 0.51
N THR A 220 3.34 14.47 0.36
CA THR A 220 3.89 13.41 -0.49
C THR A 220 5.10 12.83 0.22
N ILE A 221 4.97 11.60 0.70
CA ILE A 221 6.02 10.84 1.38
C ILE A 221 6.11 9.43 0.79
N GLU A 222 7.28 8.84 0.91
CA GLU A 222 7.51 7.42 0.68
C GLU A 222 8.65 6.97 1.60
N GLU A 223 8.39 5.92 2.38
CA GLU A 223 9.27 5.47 3.43
C GLU A 223 9.46 3.95 3.36
N PRO A 224 10.64 3.44 3.77
CA PRO A 224 10.82 2.00 3.99
C PRO A 224 9.86 1.51 5.07
N LEU A 225 9.13 0.43 4.79
CA LEU A 225 8.27 -0.20 5.76
C LEU A 225 9.08 -1.19 6.63
N PRO A 226 9.09 -1.09 7.97
CA PRO A 226 9.77 -2.06 8.83
C PRO A 226 9.30 -3.49 8.55
N GLN A 227 10.23 -4.44 8.40
CA GLN A 227 9.89 -5.80 7.94
C GLN A 227 10.01 -6.83 9.07
N PRO A 228 9.10 -7.83 9.15
CA PRO A 228 9.34 -9.07 9.89
C PRO A 228 10.57 -9.83 9.38
N ALA A 229 11.20 -10.62 10.24
CA ALA A 229 12.32 -11.48 9.85
C ALA A 229 11.85 -12.81 9.19
N ALA A 230 10.62 -13.21 9.46
CA ALA A 230 9.98 -14.42 8.97
C ALA A 230 8.50 -14.17 8.68
N TYR A 231 7.89 -15.02 7.84
CA TYR A 231 6.49 -14.89 7.45
C TYR A 231 5.75 -16.20 7.69
N GLN A 232 4.58 -16.14 8.31
CA GLN A 232 3.76 -17.34 8.59
C GLN A 232 3.06 -17.88 7.33
N ARG A 233 2.90 -17.03 6.30
CA ARG A 233 2.26 -17.35 5.04
C ARG A 233 3.11 -16.81 3.90
N ALA A 234 3.19 -17.57 2.80
CA ALA A 234 3.83 -17.09 1.58
C ALA A 234 2.93 -16.10 0.83
N GLY A 235 3.52 -15.09 0.20
CA GLY A 235 2.78 -14.08 -0.55
C GLY A 235 3.63 -12.87 -0.92
N LEU A 236 3.02 -11.94 -1.65
CA LEU A 236 3.61 -10.65 -1.99
C LEU A 236 3.41 -9.65 -0.83
N TYR A 237 4.47 -9.37 -0.06
CA TYR A 237 4.45 -8.47 1.09
C TYR A 237 5.06 -7.10 0.75
N PRO A 238 4.54 -6.00 1.31
CA PRO A 238 5.04 -4.65 1.02
C PRO A 238 6.37 -4.38 1.71
N THR A 239 7.20 -3.57 1.05
CA THR A 239 8.47 -3.10 1.58
C THR A 239 8.51 -1.58 1.75
N THR A 240 7.52 -0.86 1.23
CA THR A 240 7.39 0.59 1.37
C THR A 240 5.97 0.97 1.77
N TYR A 241 5.88 2.12 2.41
CA TYR A 241 4.63 2.82 2.71
C TYR A 241 4.72 4.23 2.09
N ALA A 242 3.61 4.71 1.53
CA ALA A 242 3.57 6.05 0.96
C ALA A 242 2.20 6.71 1.15
N VAL A 243 2.22 8.03 1.30
CA VAL A 243 1.03 8.88 1.18
C VAL A 243 1.31 9.93 0.13
N ARG A 244 0.46 10.04 -0.89
CA ARG A 244 0.66 11.00 -1.98
C ARG A 244 -0.62 11.75 -2.32
N TRP A 245 -0.45 13.01 -2.69
CA TRP A 245 -1.51 13.84 -3.25
C TRP A 245 -1.42 13.89 -4.77
N ASP A 246 -2.52 13.59 -5.45
CA ASP A 246 -2.68 13.77 -6.89
C ASP A 246 -3.55 15.01 -7.16
N GLU A 247 -2.92 16.09 -7.65
CA GLU A 247 -3.60 17.34 -7.99
C GLU A 247 -4.54 17.20 -9.19
N ALA A 248 -4.24 16.31 -10.16
CA ALA A 248 -5.08 16.16 -11.34
C ALA A 248 -6.37 15.39 -11.01
N ALA A 249 -6.25 14.35 -10.20
CA ALA A 249 -7.38 13.54 -9.75
C ALA A 249 -8.11 14.14 -8.54
N GLN A 250 -7.48 15.06 -7.80
CA GLN A 250 -7.94 15.56 -6.50
C GLN A 250 -8.15 14.41 -5.49
N THR A 251 -7.16 13.52 -5.40
CA THR A 251 -7.20 12.33 -4.54
C THR A 251 -5.94 12.20 -3.72
N TYR A 252 -6.09 11.74 -2.48
CA TYR A 252 -5.02 11.20 -1.68
C TYR A 252 -4.87 9.70 -1.97
N THR A 253 -3.64 9.21 -1.93
CA THR A 253 -3.34 7.77 -1.93
C THR A 253 -2.63 7.40 -0.64
N VAL A 254 -3.02 6.28 -0.05
CA VAL A 254 -2.32 5.62 1.06
C VAL A 254 -1.94 4.24 0.54
N GLU A 255 -0.65 3.97 0.37
CA GLU A 255 -0.14 2.85 -0.40
C GLU A 255 0.83 1.98 0.39
N LEU A 256 0.66 0.67 0.26
CA LEU A 256 1.67 -0.34 0.59
C LEU A 256 2.30 -0.83 -0.72
N GLY A 257 3.56 -0.46 -0.92
CA GLY A 257 4.29 -0.64 -2.18
C GLY A 257 5.48 -1.59 -2.08
N GLY A 258 6.15 -1.78 -3.21
CA GLY A 258 7.33 -2.66 -3.30
C GLY A 258 7.01 -4.12 -3.00
N LEU A 259 5.81 -4.57 -3.38
CA LEU A 259 5.32 -5.91 -3.10
C LEU A 259 6.32 -6.96 -3.58
N THR A 260 6.89 -7.70 -2.63
CA THR A 260 7.96 -8.66 -2.85
C THR A 260 7.55 -10.03 -2.35
N MET A 261 7.82 -11.07 -3.13
CA MET A 261 7.49 -12.44 -2.74
C MET A 261 8.27 -12.84 -1.49
N ARG A 262 7.57 -13.39 -0.51
CA ARG A 262 8.11 -14.01 0.71
C ARG A 262 7.61 -15.43 0.79
N GLU A 263 8.50 -16.34 1.16
CA GLU A 263 8.16 -17.72 1.48
C GLU A 263 7.83 -17.84 2.97
N ALA A 264 6.99 -18.82 3.32
CA ALA A 264 6.74 -19.12 4.72
C ALA A 264 7.99 -19.71 5.38
N SER A 265 8.31 -19.26 6.60
CA SER A 265 9.55 -19.60 7.30
C SER A 265 9.41 -19.64 8.81
#